data_AF-A0A9C7CU17-F1
#
_entry.id   AF-A0A9C7CU17-F1
#
_cell.length_a   1.000
_cell.length_b   1.000
_cell.length_c   1.000
_cell.angle_alpha   90.00
_cell.angle_beta   90.00
_cell.angle_gamma   90.00
#
_symmetry.space_group_name_H-M   'P 1'
#
loop_
_entity.id
_entity.type
_entity.pdbx_description
1 polymer ?
#
loop_
_entity_poly.entity_id
_entity_poly.type
_entity_poly.pdbx_seq_one_letter_code
_entity_poly.pdbx_strand_id
1 'polypeptide(L)'
;MQLFALIGGVAGWIILKGAHFHSAPGWVLVTFGFIAIEASWLTTIAFGLRLDEKWDAQFNPGIEEHRRSRSGWPVILTVIFSLVFGAGVMMTFLAVSFEQFFISQIHEAKKLSQ
;
A
#
# COMPACT_ATOMS: atom_id res chain seq x y z
N MET A 1 3.39 11.60 -8.68
CA MET A 1 4.35 10.70 -8.00
C MET A 1 3.76 9.32 -7.73
N GLN A 2 2.62 9.22 -7.05
CA GLN A 2 2.01 7.92 -6.68
C GLN A 2 1.65 7.02 -7.88
N LEU A 3 1.13 7.59 -8.97
CA LEU A 3 0.84 6.84 -10.20
C LEU A 3 2.11 6.19 -10.81
N PHE A 4 3.22 6.93 -10.84
CA PHE A 4 4.49 6.38 -11.33
C PHE A 4 5.01 5.26 -10.44
N ALA A 5 4.87 5.38 -9.12
CA ALA A 5 5.24 4.31 -8.19
C ALA A 5 4.36 3.06 -8.35
N LEU A 6 3.06 3.22 -8.63
CA LEU A 6 2.16 2.10 -8.95
C LEU A 6 2.55 1.39 -10.25
N ILE A 7 2.78 2.15 -11.33
CA ILE A 7 3.24 1.60 -12.62
C ILE A 7 4.60 0.90 -12.44
N GLY A 8 5.52 1.55 -11.73
CA GLY A 8 6.80 0.98 -11.34
C GLY A 8 6.63 -0.32 -10.57
N GLY A 9 5.70 -0.37 -9.61
CA GLY A 9 5.36 -1.56 -8.84
C GLY A 9 4.94 -2.75 -9.70
N VAL A 10 4.02 -2.52 -10.64
CA VAL A 10 3.57 -3.54 -11.60
C VAL A 10 4.72 -4.02 -12.47
N ALA A 11 5.55 -3.11 -12.98
CA ALA A 11 6.74 -3.45 -13.73
C ALA A 11 7.74 -4.26 -12.89
N GLY A 12 7.96 -3.88 -11.64
CA GLY A 12 8.80 -4.58 -10.66
C GLY A 12 8.33 -6.01 -10.41
N TRP A 13 7.02 -6.20 -10.25
CA TRP A 13 6.42 -7.53 -10.13
C TRP A 13 6.64 -8.40 -11.37
N ILE A 14 6.48 -7.83 -12.57
CA ILE A 14 6.74 -8.53 -13.83
C ILE A 14 8.21 -8.95 -13.92
N ILE A 15 9.13 -8.03 -13.59
CA ILE A 15 10.58 -8.30 -13.58
C ILE A 15 10.92 -9.40 -12.57
N LEU A 16 10.35 -9.36 -11.36
CA LEU A 16 10.60 -10.38 -10.34
C LEU A 16 10.14 -11.75 -10.80
N LYS A 17 8.92 -11.86 -11.37
CA LYS A 17 8.44 -13.14 -11.89
C LYS A 17 9.32 -13.67 -13.03
N GLY A 18 9.78 -12.80 -13.93
CA GLY A 18 10.67 -13.19 -15.03
C GLY A 18 12.08 -13.58 -14.58
N ALA A 19 12.57 -13.00 -13.48
CA ALA A 19 13.90 -13.26 -12.93
C ALA A 19 13.87 -14.27 -11.75
N HIS A 20 12.77 -15.00 -11.56
CA HIS A 20 12.58 -15.92 -10.44
C HIS A 20 12.94 -15.29 -9.07
N PHE A 21 12.51 -14.05 -8.85
CA PHE A 21 12.75 -13.25 -7.64
C PHE A 21 14.20 -12.89 -7.32
N HIS A 22 15.14 -13.11 -8.25
CA HIS A 22 16.56 -12.76 -8.09
C HIS A 22 16.94 -11.36 -8.60
N SER A 23 15.97 -10.51 -8.95
CA SER A 23 16.22 -9.17 -9.49
C SER A 23 16.12 -8.08 -8.43
N ALA A 24 17.26 -7.45 -8.10
CA ALA A 24 17.30 -6.32 -7.17
C ALA A 24 16.46 -5.10 -7.66
N PRO A 25 16.54 -4.66 -8.94
CA PRO A 25 15.67 -3.60 -9.43
C PRO A 25 14.18 -3.96 -9.35
N GLY A 26 13.83 -5.23 -9.58
CA GLY A 26 12.46 -5.72 -9.44
C GLY A 26 11.92 -5.55 -8.02
N TRP A 27 12.73 -5.91 -7.01
CA TRP A 27 12.40 -5.73 -5.59
C TRP A 27 12.23 -4.26 -5.18
N VAL A 28 13.11 -3.39 -5.66
CA VAL A 28 13.00 -1.94 -5.39
C VAL A 28 11.71 -1.37 -5.99
N LEU A 29 11.43 -1.68 -7.26
CA LEU A 29 10.25 -1.19 -7.95
C LEU A 29 8.95 -1.70 -7.31
N VAL A 30 8.85 -3.00 -7.00
CA VAL A 30 7.66 -3.56 -6.34
C VAL A 30 7.45 -2.96 -4.94
N THR A 31 8.54 -2.67 -4.20
CA THR A 31 8.47 -2.05 -2.87
C THR A 31 7.90 -0.63 -2.95
N PHE A 32 8.32 0.16 -3.95
CA PHE A 32 7.73 1.49 -4.16
C PHE A 32 6.24 1.40 -4.54
N GLY A 33 5.86 0.43 -5.36
CA GLY A 33 4.45 0.16 -5.67
C GLY A 33 3.64 -0.22 -4.44
N PHE A 34 4.18 -1.10 -3.61
CA PHE A 34 3.60 -1.50 -2.33
C PHE A 34 3.37 -0.28 -1.42
N ILE A 35 4.40 0.53 -1.20
CA ILE A 35 4.30 1.76 -0.39
C ILE A 35 3.24 2.71 -0.96
N ALA A 36 3.16 2.86 -2.30
CA ALA A 36 2.18 3.72 -2.94
C ALA A 36 0.73 3.23 -2.74
N ILE A 37 0.50 1.92 -2.74
CA ILE A 37 -0.80 1.31 -2.45
C ILE A 37 -1.15 1.54 -0.98
N GLU A 38 -0.26 1.17 -0.05
CA GLU A 38 -0.50 1.32 1.39
C GLU A 38 -0.71 2.79 1.79
N ALA A 39 0.07 3.71 1.22
CA ALA A 39 -0.13 5.14 1.46
C ALA A 39 -1.52 5.62 1.01
N SER A 40 -2.07 5.08 -0.09
CA SER A 40 -3.43 5.39 -0.54
C SER A 40 -4.48 4.94 0.48
N TRP A 41 -4.34 3.71 0.98
CA TRP A 41 -5.28 3.13 1.94
C TRP A 41 -5.20 3.84 3.28
N LEU A 42 -4.00 4.10 3.79
CA LEU A 42 -3.80 4.89 5.01
C LEU A 42 -4.36 6.31 4.88
N THR A 43 -4.18 6.96 3.74
CA THR A 43 -4.75 8.29 3.47
C THR A 43 -6.29 8.23 3.47
N THR A 44 -6.85 7.19 2.87
CA THR A 44 -8.31 6.97 2.85
C THR A 44 -8.86 6.76 4.26
N ILE A 45 -8.18 5.99 5.09
CA ILE A 45 -8.54 5.81 6.51
C ILE A 45 -8.41 7.14 7.28
N ALA A 46 -7.31 7.87 7.10
CA ALA A 46 -7.05 9.13 7.79
C ALA A 46 -8.07 10.22 7.43
N PHE A 47 -8.53 10.28 6.18
CA PHE A 47 -9.59 11.19 5.77
C PHE A 47 -10.98 10.69 6.13
N GLY A 48 -11.25 9.39 5.96
CA GLY A 48 -12.58 8.83 6.26
C GLY A 48 -12.92 8.80 7.75
N LEU A 49 -11.92 8.78 8.63
CA LEU A 49 -12.12 8.90 10.08
C LEU A 49 -12.05 10.35 10.59
N ARG A 50 -11.87 11.32 9.71
CA ARG A 50 -11.86 12.73 10.09
C ARG A 50 -13.29 13.21 10.33
N LEU A 51 -13.49 13.96 11.42
CA LEU A 51 -14.77 14.63 11.70
C LEU A 51 -15.13 15.61 10.58
N ASP A 52 -16.40 15.65 10.20
CA ASP A 52 -16.92 16.52 9.12
C ASP A 52 -16.56 18.00 9.34
N GLU A 53 -16.66 18.50 10.59
CA GLU A 53 -16.30 19.88 10.92
C GLU A 53 -14.83 20.19 10.61
N LYS A 54 -13.92 19.25 10.90
CA LYS A 54 -12.49 19.39 10.60
C LYS A 54 -12.21 19.26 9.12
N TRP A 55 -12.96 18.41 8.42
CA TRP A 55 -12.90 18.29 6.96
C TRP A 55 -13.32 19.60 6.30
N ASP A 56 -14.49 20.13 6.67
CA ASP A 56 -15.04 21.37 6.11
C ASP A 56 -14.14 22.58 6.42
N ALA A 57 -13.62 22.70 7.64
CA ALA A 57 -12.69 23.78 7.98
C ALA A 57 -11.41 23.78 7.12
N GLN A 58 -10.94 22.59 6.70
CA GLN A 58 -9.72 22.47 5.91
C GLN A 58 -9.97 22.56 4.40
N PHE A 59 -11.00 21.91 3.90
CA PHE A 59 -11.22 21.73 2.45
C PHE A 59 -12.40 22.51 1.90
N ASN A 60 -13.36 22.91 2.74
CA ASN A 60 -14.54 23.70 2.35
C ASN A 60 -14.66 24.99 3.17
N PRO A 61 -13.62 25.86 3.21
CA PRO A 61 -13.68 27.08 4.01
C PRO A 61 -14.83 27.98 3.54
N GLY A 62 -15.67 28.43 4.47
CA GLY A 62 -16.83 29.29 4.17
C GLY A 62 -18.07 28.56 3.67
N ILE A 63 -18.13 27.23 3.79
CA ILE A 63 -19.33 26.47 3.41
C ILE A 63 -20.56 26.91 4.22
N GLU A 64 -21.68 27.09 3.51
CA GLU A 64 -22.96 27.44 4.12
C GLU A 64 -23.46 26.29 5.01
N GLU A 65 -24.10 26.62 6.15
CA GLU A 65 -24.56 25.65 7.16
C GLU A 65 -25.36 24.47 6.56
N HIS A 66 -26.25 24.76 5.62
CA HIS A 66 -27.12 23.76 5.00
C HIS A 66 -26.40 22.83 4.01
N ARG A 67 -25.15 23.15 3.63
CA ARG A 67 -24.32 22.35 2.74
C ARG A 67 -23.15 21.67 3.44
N ARG A 68 -23.01 21.81 4.77
CA ARG A 68 -21.95 21.14 5.53
C ARG A 68 -21.90 19.65 5.22
N SER A 69 -20.68 19.14 5.19
CA SER A 69 -20.45 17.71 5.00
C SER A 69 -21.20 16.92 6.06
N ARG A 70 -21.89 15.87 5.61
CA ARG A 70 -22.52 14.87 6.47
C ARG A 70 -22.04 13.51 6.01
N SER A 71 -20.84 13.15 6.43
CA SER A 71 -20.32 11.81 6.19
C SER A 71 -21.20 10.80 6.92
N GLY A 72 -21.45 9.67 6.26
CA GLY A 72 -22.32 8.61 6.76
C GLY A 72 -21.71 7.26 6.50
N TRP A 73 -22.56 6.23 6.51
CA TRP A 73 -22.17 4.85 6.28
C TRP A 73 -21.27 4.60 5.05
N PRO A 74 -21.43 5.28 3.90
CA PRO A 74 -20.55 5.06 2.75
C PRO A 74 -19.06 5.34 3.05
N VAL A 75 -18.77 6.37 3.84
CA VAL A 75 -17.39 6.70 4.24
C VAL A 75 -16.82 5.62 5.15
N ILE A 76 -17.62 5.17 6.13
CA ILE A 76 -17.24 4.10 7.07
C ILE A 76 -16.94 2.80 6.30
N LEU A 77 -17.79 2.40 5.35
CA LEU A 77 -17.55 1.22 4.53
C LEU A 77 -16.25 1.34 3.73
N THR A 78 -15.98 2.52 3.17
CA THR A 78 -14.72 2.79 2.45
C THR A 78 -13.49 2.64 3.36
N VAL A 79 -13.57 3.12 4.60
CA VAL A 79 -12.52 2.93 5.62
C VAL A 79 -12.32 1.46 5.96
N ILE A 80 -13.40 0.70 6.17
CA ILE A 80 -13.34 -0.74 6.45
C ILE A 80 -12.67 -1.49 5.30
N PHE A 81 -13.09 -1.23 4.06
CA PHE A 81 -12.47 -1.83 2.88
C PHE A 81 -10.99 -1.49 2.78
N SER A 82 -10.63 -0.21 2.99
CA SER A 82 -9.24 0.24 2.97
C SER A 82 -8.39 -0.50 4.00
N LEU A 83 -8.92 -0.70 5.21
CA LEU A 83 -8.22 -1.42 6.27
C LEU A 83 -8.04 -2.90 5.95
N VAL A 84 -9.09 -3.58 5.50
CA VAL A 84 -9.06 -5.01 5.17
C VAL A 84 -8.11 -5.28 4.00
N PHE A 85 -8.21 -4.50 2.92
CA PHE A 85 -7.36 -4.68 1.76
C PHE A 85 -5.92 -4.25 2.02
N GLY A 86 -5.68 -3.14 2.72
CA GLY A 86 -4.33 -2.72 3.12
C GLY A 86 -3.65 -3.79 3.97
N ALA A 87 -4.32 -4.27 5.02
CA ALA A 87 -3.77 -5.35 5.83
C ALA A 87 -3.50 -6.63 5.01
N GLY A 88 -4.41 -7.03 4.13
CA GLY A 88 -4.24 -8.19 3.26
C GLY A 88 -3.05 -8.06 2.29
N VAL A 89 -2.89 -6.89 1.66
CA VAL A 89 -1.78 -6.59 0.76
C VAL A 89 -0.45 -6.57 1.53
N MET A 90 -0.41 -5.90 2.69
CA MET A 90 0.76 -5.90 3.58
C MET A 90 1.17 -7.30 4.01
N MET A 91 0.23 -8.14 4.46
CA MET A 91 0.53 -9.52 4.85
C MET A 91 1.08 -10.33 3.67
N THR A 92 0.48 -10.18 2.49
CA THR A 92 0.93 -10.88 1.28
C THR A 92 2.35 -10.47 0.90
N PHE A 93 2.62 -9.16 0.91
CA PHE A 93 3.95 -8.63 0.58
C PHE A 93 5.02 -9.14 1.56
N LEU A 94 4.74 -9.11 2.86
CA LEU A 94 5.65 -9.61 3.90
C LEU A 94 5.87 -11.11 3.78
N ALA A 95 4.81 -11.90 3.57
CA ALA A 95 4.91 -13.35 3.44
C ALA A 95 5.84 -13.75 2.28
N VAL A 96 5.63 -13.17 1.09
CA VAL A 96 6.48 -13.42 -0.08
C VAL A 96 7.91 -12.95 0.16
N SER A 97 8.09 -11.76 0.77
CA SER A 97 9.42 -11.23 1.06
C SER A 97 10.22 -12.12 2.02
N PHE A 98 9.58 -12.59 3.10
CA PHE A 98 10.22 -13.48 4.06
C PHE A 98 10.51 -14.86 3.48
N GLU A 99 9.58 -15.44 2.71
CA GLU A 99 9.82 -16.69 2.02
C GLU A 99 11.09 -16.61 1.15
N GLN A 100 11.19 -15.57 0.33
CA GLN A 100 12.35 -15.38 -0.56
C GLN A 100 13.64 -15.10 0.21
N PHE A 101 13.59 -14.29 1.26
CA PHE A 101 14.74 -14.03 2.13
C PHE A 101 15.26 -15.32 2.78
N PHE A 102 14.39 -16.15 3.36
CA PHE A 102 14.84 -17.39 3.98
C PHE A 102 15.37 -18.40 2.96
N ILE A 103 14.76 -18.50 1.78
CA ILE A 103 15.26 -19.34 0.69
C ILE A 103 16.67 -18.90 0.25
N SER A 104 16.94 -17.59 0.14
CA SER A 104 18.28 -17.11 -0.21
C SER A 104 19.30 -17.43 0.88
N GLN A 105 18.94 -17.23 2.16
CA GLN A 105 19.83 -17.53 3.28
C GLN A 105 20.20 -19.02 3.34
N ILE A 106 19.24 -19.92 3.09
CA ILE A 106 19.49 -21.37 3.08
C ILE A 106 20.44 -21.75 1.93
N HIS A 107 20.29 -21.15 0.74
CA HIS A 107 21.19 -21.40 -0.38
C HIS A 107 22.62 -20.95 -0.09
N GLU A 108 22.80 -19.76 0.49
CA GLU A 108 24.13 -19.27 0.84
C GLU A 108 24.79 -20.13 1.94
N ALA A 109 24.02 -20.57 2.95
CA ALA A 109 24.53 -21.48 3.97
C ALA A 109 25.01 -22.83 3.38
N LYS A 110 24.29 -23.38 2.39
CA LYS A 110 24.72 -24.60 1.69
C LYS A 110 26.02 -24.41 0.94
N LYS A 111 26.20 -23.27 0.25
CA LYS A 111 27.44 -22.95 -0.49
C LYS A 111 28.65 -22.87 0.43
N LEU A 112 28.50 -22.35 1.65
CA LEU A 112 29.58 -22.25 2.63
C LEU A 112 29.99 -23.62 3.23
N SER A 113 29.09 -24.61 3.19
CA SER A 113 29.32 -25.95 3.74
C SER A 113 29.96 -26.94 2.75
N GLN A 114 30.10 -26.55 1.48
CA GLN A 114 30.76 -27.34 0.42
C GLN A 114 32.19 -26.85 0.19
#